data_AF-A0A3R8LNX1-F1
#
_entry.id   AF-A0A3R8LNX1-F1
#
_cell.length_a   1.000
_cell.length_b   1.000
_cell.length_c   1.000
_cell.angle_alpha   90.00
_cell.angle_beta   90.00
_cell.angle_gamma   90.00
#
_symmetry.space_group_name_H-M   'P 1'
#
loop_
_entity.id
_entity.type
_entity.pdbx_description
1 polymer ?
#
loop_
_entity_poly.entity_id
_entity_poly.type
_entity_poly.pdbx_seq_one_letter_code
_entity_poly.pdbx_strand_id
1 'polypeptide(L)'
;MLTVITDAASLAAAQQQLGAQLQAALNQASEGTVAGPGGGFAATLHYGPALDLWYVYQALGNRHFNGFGTGAPQSGKKMSLAAEINFPVEDLSRAISGVFARDDAGRTHVLHRGKIRGGKALFFQHYRGTRVEADDGGKPDTFALIGTLDDAGFPQQMRDFVQEILRIKAAAK
;
A
#
# COMPACT_ATOMS: atom_id res chain seq x y z
N MET A 1 -5.31 7.91 19.98
CA MET A 1 -4.72 6.57 19.83
C MET A 1 -5.00 6.10 18.40
N LEU A 2 -4.21 5.20 17.83
CA LEU A 2 -4.57 4.52 16.57
C LEU A 2 -5.04 3.10 16.89
N THR A 3 -6.14 2.66 16.28
CA THR A 3 -6.67 1.30 16.42
C THR A 3 -6.84 0.66 15.04
N VAL A 4 -6.35 -0.56 14.87
CA VAL A 4 -6.47 -1.30 13.60
C VAL A 4 -7.93 -1.60 13.29
N ILE A 5 -8.34 -1.31 12.05
CA ILE A 5 -9.66 -1.63 11.53
C ILE A 5 -9.68 -3.12 11.16
N THR A 6 -10.69 -3.86 11.64
CA THR A 6 -10.79 -5.31 11.43
C THR A 6 -12.14 -5.76 10.88
N ASP A 7 -13.18 -4.94 10.95
CA ASP A 7 -14.49 -5.29 10.40
C ASP A 7 -14.50 -5.13 8.87
N ALA A 8 -15.16 -6.06 8.18
CA ALA A 8 -15.18 -6.13 6.72
C ALA A 8 -15.75 -4.86 6.06
N ALA A 9 -16.79 -4.27 6.65
CA ALA A 9 -17.44 -3.09 6.09
C ALA A 9 -16.51 -1.87 6.09
N SER A 10 -15.83 -1.62 7.21
CA SER A 10 -14.87 -0.51 7.31
C SER A 10 -13.61 -0.74 6.48
N LEU A 11 -13.14 -1.99 6.37
CA LEU A 11 -12.02 -2.36 5.48
C LEU A 11 -12.38 -2.09 4.01
N ALA A 12 -13.56 -2.51 3.57
CA ALA A 12 -14.03 -2.28 2.21
C ALA A 12 -14.19 -0.77 1.92
N ALA A 13 -14.76 -0.01 2.85
CA ALA A 13 -14.92 1.44 2.72
C ALA A 13 -13.56 2.16 2.64
N ALA A 14 -12.60 1.78 3.50
CA ALA A 14 -11.25 2.32 3.48
C ALA A 14 -10.52 1.99 2.16
N GLN A 15 -10.66 0.76 1.66
CA GLN A 15 -10.09 0.37 0.37
C GLN A 15 -10.73 1.15 -0.79
N GLN A 16 -12.05 1.37 -0.77
CA GLN A 16 -12.73 2.16 -1.79
C GLN A 16 -12.21 3.61 -1.79
N GLN A 17 -12.07 4.21 -0.61
CA GLN A 17 -11.53 5.57 -0.47
C GLN A 17 -10.07 5.65 -0.94
N LEU A 18 -9.23 4.65 -0.59
CA LEU A 18 -7.86 4.53 -1.06
C LEU A 18 -7.81 4.49 -2.60
N GLY A 19 -8.62 3.63 -3.21
CA GLY A 19 -8.71 3.49 -4.66
C GLY A 19 -9.10 4.81 -5.34
N ALA A 20 -10.14 5.49 -4.82
CA ALA A 20 -10.60 6.77 -5.34
C ALA A 20 -9.51 7.86 -5.28
N GLN A 21 -8.81 8.00 -4.14
CA GLN A 21 -7.72 8.97 -3.98
C GLN A 21 -6.57 8.70 -4.96
N LEU A 22 -6.15 7.44 -5.07
CA LEU A 22 -5.06 7.07 -5.98
C LEU A 22 -5.45 7.25 -7.44
N GLN A 23 -6.63 6.81 -7.86
CA GLN A 23 -7.08 6.93 -9.26
C GLN A 23 -7.31 8.38 -9.68
N ALA A 24 -7.71 9.26 -8.76
CA ALA A 24 -7.81 10.69 -9.03
C ALA A 24 -6.44 11.33 -9.36
N ALA A 25 -5.38 10.92 -8.66
CA ALA A 25 -4.01 11.42 -8.89
C ALA A 25 -3.28 10.68 -10.03
N LEU A 26 -3.56 9.39 -10.21
CA LEU A 26 -2.97 8.50 -11.22
C LEU A 26 -3.95 8.33 -12.38
N ASN A 27 -4.25 9.45 -13.03
CA ASN A 27 -5.41 9.63 -13.90
C ASN A 27 -5.28 9.06 -15.32
N GLN A 28 -4.16 8.42 -15.67
CA GLN A 28 -3.98 7.76 -16.97
C GLN A 28 -4.20 6.27 -16.82
N ALA A 29 -5.27 5.74 -17.44
CA ALA A 29 -5.56 4.31 -17.43
C ALA A 29 -5.06 3.62 -18.72
N SER A 30 -4.44 2.46 -18.58
CA SER A 30 -4.03 1.62 -19.71
C SER A 30 -4.10 0.14 -19.35
N GLU A 31 -4.48 -0.71 -20.29
CA GLU A 31 -4.39 -2.16 -20.11
C GLU A 31 -2.95 -2.64 -20.23
N GLY A 32 -2.55 -3.57 -19.37
CA GLY A 32 -1.21 -4.14 -19.38
C GLY A 32 -1.11 -5.45 -18.62
N THR A 33 0.10 -6.01 -18.57
CA THR A 33 0.39 -7.25 -17.83
C THR A 33 1.31 -6.95 -16.67
N VAL A 34 0.92 -7.30 -15.46
CA VAL A 34 1.75 -7.19 -14.25
C VAL A 34 2.49 -8.51 -14.04
N ALA A 35 3.79 -8.45 -13.76
CA ALA A 35 4.60 -9.60 -13.40
C ALA A 35 4.14 -10.17 -12.05
N GLY A 36 4.04 -11.49 -11.98
CA GLY A 36 3.64 -12.19 -10.76
C GLY A 36 3.86 -13.69 -10.89
N PRO A 37 3.52 -14.46 -9.83
CA PRO A 37 3.52 -15.92 -9.87
C PRO A 37 2.74 -16.45 -11.07
N GLY A 38 3.22 -17.54 -11.68
CA GLY A 38 2.56 -18.12 -12.86
C GLY A 38 2.73 -17.33 -14.16
N GLY A 39 3.62 -16.33 -14.18
CA GLY A 39 3.91 -15.55 -15.39
C GLY A 39 3.19 -14.20 -15.46
N GLY A 40 2.40 -13.82 -14.44
CA GLY A 40 1.75 -12.51 -14.36
C GLY A 40 0.27 -12.53 -14.73
N PHE A 41 -0.36 -11.36 -14.66
CA PHE A 41 -1.81 -11.20 -14.87
C PHE A 41 -2.10 -9.92 -15.65
N ALA A 42 -3.16 -9.95 -16.46
CA ALA A 42 -3.67 -8.77 -17.14
C ALA A 42 -4.43 -7.87 -16.14
N ALA A 43 -4.27 -6.55 -16.27
CA ALA A 43 -4.98 -5.58 -15.44
C ALA A 43 -4.98 -4.18 -16.06
N THR A 44 -5.92 -3.36 -15.63
CA THR A 44 -5.91 -1.92 -15.83
C THR A 44 -4.89 -1.27 -14.89
N LEU A 45 -3.92 -0.58 -15.47
CA LEU A 45 -2.88 0.18 -14.77
C LEU A 45 -3.27 1.66 -14.74
N HIS A 46 -3.21 2.28 -13.57
CA HIS A 46 -3.45 3.71 -13.36
C HIS A 46 -2.12 4.42 -13.13
N TYR A 47 -1.71 5.31 -14.02
CA TYR A 47 -0.42 6.02 -13.99
C TYR A 47 -0.60 7.53 -13.80
N GLY A 48 0.28 8.13 -13.00
CA GLY A 48 0.37 9.57 -12.81
C GLY A 48 1.78 10.08 -13.11
N PRO A 49 1.99 10.83 -14.21
CA PRO A 49 3.34 11.27 -14.61
C PRO A 49 3.98 12.22 -13.60
N ALA A 50 3.19 13.02 -12.88
CA ALA A 50 3.70 13.93 -11.85
C ALA A 50 4.35 13.19 -10.66
N LEU A 51 3.85 11.99 -10.34
CA LEU A 51 4.36 11.15 -9.26
C LEU A 51 5.35 10.09 -9.73
N ASP A 52 5.43 9.89 -11.06
CA ASP A 52 6.07 8.74 -11.71
C ASP A 52 5.71 7.41 -11.02
N LEU A 53 4.42 7.24 -10.77
CA LEU A 53 3.86 6.10 -10.05
C LEU A 53 2.72 5.50 -10.86
N TRP A 54 2.68 4.17 -10.93
CA TRP A 54 1.48 3.44 -11.35
C TRP A 54 0.95 2.54 -10.25
N TYR A 55 -0.36 2.32 -10.29
CA TYR A 55 -1.15 1.57 -9.33
C TYR A 55 -2.04 0.57 -10.06
N VAL A 56 -2.20 -0.61 -9.44
CA VAL A 56 -3.13 -1.64 -9.87
C VAL A 56 -3.86 -2.22 -8.67
N TYR A 57 -5.15 -2.48 -8.84
CA TYR A 57 -6.01 -3.06 -7.82
C TYR A 57 -6.62 -4.38 -8.29
N GLN A 58 -6.69 -5.36 -7.40
CA GLN A 58 -7.54 -6.53 -7.56
C GLN A 58 -8.19 -6.91 -6.23
N ALA A 59 -9.48 -7.20 -6.26
CA ALA A 59 -10.14 -7.90 -5.16
C ALA A 59 -9.78 -9.38 -5.24
N LEU A 60 -9.04 -9.89 -4.26
CA LEU A 60 -8.74 -11.31 -4.12
C LEU A 60 -9.46 -11.85 -2.89
N GLY A 61 -9.76 -13.15 -2.88
CA GLY A 61 -10.64 -13.76 -1.87
C GLY A 61 -10.26 -13.46 -0.41
N ASN A 62 -8.97 -13.29 -0.10
CA ASN A 62 -8.50 -12.99 1.25
C ASN A 62 -7.88 -11.60 1.43
N ARG A 63 -7.76 -10.80 0.36
CA ARG A 63 -7.10 -9.49 0.43
C ARG A 63 -7.51 -8.56 -0.70
N HIS A 64 -7.49 -7.28 -0.39
CA HIS A 64 -7.36 -6.21 -1.37
C HIS A 64 -5.91 -6.14 -1.83
N PHE A 65 -5.65 -6.60 -3.06
CA PHE A 65 -4.35 -6.50 -3.69
C PHE A 65 -4.15 -5.07 -4.22
N ASN A 66 -3.07 -4.42 -3.78
CA ASN A 66 -2.69 -3.08 -4.19
C ASN A 66 -1.22 -3.12 -4.62
N GLY A 67 -1.01 -3.19 -5.94
CA GLY A 67 0.31 -3.22 -6.54
C GLY A 67 0.76 -1.83 -6.98
N PHE A 68 2.04 -1.54 -6.78
CA PHE A 68 2.64 -0.26 -7.16
C PHE A 68 3.91 -0.47 -7.94
N GLY A 69 4.17 0.40 -8.92
CA GLY A 69 5.47 0.51 -9.56
C GLY A 69 5.76 1.91 -10.05
N THR A 70 6.95 2.10 -10.59
CA THR A 70 7.48 3.40 -11.05
C THR A 70 7.77 3.36 -12.54
N GLY A 71 7.89 4.51 -13.18
CA GLY A 71 8.01 4.62 -14.63
C GLY A 71 6.68 4.41 -15.35
N ALA A 72 6.47 5.09 -16.47
CA ALA A 72 5.26 4.91 -17.28
C ALA A 72 5.10 3.44 -17.72
N PRO A 73 3.90 2.83 -17.56
CA PRO A 73 3.60 1.53 -18.13
C PRO A 73 3.84 1.50 -19.64
N GLN A 74 4.41 0.40 -20.14
CA GLN A 74 4.77 0.25 -21.55
C GLN A 74 3.93 -0.86 -22.19
N SER A 75 3.25 -0.53 -23.29
CA SER A 75 2.48 -1.50 -24.05
C SER A 75 3.36 -2.67 -24.53
N GLY A 76 2.82 -3.89 -24.47
CA GLY A 76 3.52 -5.12 -24.83
C GLY A 76 4.62 -5.55 -23.85
N LYS A 77 4.88 -4.79 -22.77
CA LYS A 77 5.83 -5.18 -21.73
C LYS A 77 5.12 -5.63 -20.45
N LYS A 78 5.79 -6.51 -19.73
CA LYS A 78 5.34 -6.99 -18.42
C LYS A 78 5.88 -6.06 -17.34
N MET A 79 4.99 -5.47 -16.57
CA MET A 79 5.32 -4.48 -15.54
C MET A 79 5.74 -5.14 -14.23
N SER A 80 6.89 -4.73 -13.68
CA SER A 80 7.38 -5.27 -12.41
C SER A 80 6.95 -4.40 -11.24
N LEU A 81 6.45 -5.03 -10.17
CA LEU A 81 6.04 -4.34 -8.95
C LEU A 81 7.26 -3.81 -8.18
N ALA A 82 7.21 -2.53 -7.81
CA ALA A 82 8.12 -1.94 -6.83
C ALA A 82 7.73 -2.37 -5.40
N ALA A 83 6.43 -2.35 -5.11
CA ALA A 83 5.86 -2.65 -3.80
C ALA A 83 4.45 -3.22 -3.91
N GLU A 84 4.06 -3.95 -2.87
CA GLU A 84 2.68 -4.39 -2.63
C GLU A 84 2.26 -3.90 -1.25
N ILE A 85 1.09 -3.28 -1.16
CA ILE A 85 0.56 -2.73 0.09
C ILE A 85 -0.87 -3.27 0.25
N ASN A 86 -0.96 -4.56 0.47
CA ASN A 86 -2.24 -5.28 0.49
C ASN A 86 -2.94 -5.13 1.83
N PHE A 87 -4.27 -5.24 1.85
CA PHE A 87 -5.10 -5.18 3.07
C PHE A 87 -6.00 -6.42 3.18
N PRO A 88 -6.31 -6.92 4.39
CA PRO A 88 -7.30 -7.98 4.56
C PRO A 88 -8.69 -7.52 4.08
N VAL A 89 -9.54 -8.47 3.68
CA VAL A 89 -10.96 -8.20 3.36
C VAL A 89 -11.83 -8.20 4.62
N GLU A 90 -11.43 -8.94 5.64
CA GLU A 90 -12.07 -9.05 6.95
C GLU A 90 -11.05 -9.55 7.97
N ASP A 91 -11.41 -9.42 9.25
CA ASP A 91 -10.64 -9.84 10.40
C ASP A 91 -9.24 -9.23 10.52
N LEU A 92 -8.64 -9.42 11.69
CA LEU A 92 -7.26 -9.05 11.92
C LEU A 92 -6.32 -10.03 11.19
N SER A 93 -5.65 -9.56 10.13
CA SER A 93 -4.54 -10.30 9.53
C SER A 93 -3.20 -9.66 9.86
N ARG A 94 -2.43 -10.34 10.73
CA ARG A 94 -1.02 -9.98 10.94
C ARG A 94 -0.13 -10.46 9.80
N ALA A 95 -0.58 -11.40 8.95
CA ALA A 95 0.18 -11.89 7.81
C ALA A 95 0.28 -10.86 6.67
N ILE A 96 -0.79 -10.09 6.46
CA ILE A 96 -0.86 -9.03 5.46
C ILE A 96 -0.21 -7.75 5.98
N SER A 97 0.61 -7.11 5.14
CA SER A 97 1.51 -6.03 5.57
C SER A 97 0.86 -4.64 5.66
N GLY A 98 -0.11 -4.34 4.80
CA GLY A 98 -0.85 -3.09 4.84
C GLY A 98 -1.95 -3.15 5.90
N VAL A 99 -2.17 -2.01 6.55
CA VAL A 99 -3.12 -1.88 7.66
C VAL A 99 -3.86 -0.56 7.53
N PHE A 100 -5.19 -0.60 7.65
CA PHE A 100 -5.96 0.60 7.93
C PHE A 100 -6.13 0.75 9.43
N ALA A 101 -5.93 1.95 9.95
CA ALA A 101 -6.14 2.27 11.35
C ALA A 101 -7.01 3.51 11.49
N ARG A 102 -7.79 3.58 12.57
CA ARG A 102 -8.65 4.71 12.91
C ARG A 102 -8.02 5.48 14.05
N ASP A 103 -7.99 6.82 13.97
CA ASP A 103 -7.67 7.66 15.12
C ASP A 103 -8.91 8.03 15.95
N ASP A 104 -8.71 8.65 17.12
CA ASP A 104 -9.81 9.06 18.01
C ASP A 104 -10.75 10.10 17.37
N ALA A 105 -10.29 10.80 16.33
CA ALA A 105 -11.10 11.75 15.55
C ALA A 105 -11.87 11.07 14.41
N GLY A 106 -11.76 9.76 14.26
CA GLY A 106 -12.45 9.01 13.23
C GLY A 106 -11.78 9.06 11.87
N ARG A 107 -10.53 9.52 11.74
CA ARG A 107 -9.82 9.55 10.45
C ARG A 107 -9.14 8.22 10.15
N THR A 108 -9.14 7.82 8.88
CA THR A 108 -8.51 6.58 8.42
C THR A 108 -7.07 6.83 8.01
N HIS A 109 -6.14 6.17 8.68
CA HIS A 109 -4.71 6.16 8.39
C HIS A 109 -4.34 4.89 7.65
N VAL A 110 -3.39 5.00 6.72
CA VAL A 110 -2.78 3.88 6.02
C VAL A 110 -1.41 3.63 6.64
N LEU A 111 -1.24 2.43 7.15
CA LEU A 111 -0.05 1.98 7.85
C LEU A 111 0.57 0.76 7.15
N HIS A 112 1.84 0.50 7.45
CA HIS A 112 2.53 -0.71 7.00
C HIS A 112 3.29 -1.37 8.15
N ARG A 113 3.16 -2.69 8.28
CA ARG A 113 3.80 -3.52 9.32
C ARG A 113 5.32 -3.64 9.21
N GLY A 114 5.92 -3.02 8.18
CA GLY A 114 7.35 -3.14 7.87
C GLY A 114 7.77 -4.50 7.32
N LYS A 115 6.82 -5.34 6.89
CA LYS A 115 7.11 -6.67 6.34
C LYS A 115 7.59 -6.57 4.90
N ILE A 116 8.90 -6.72 4.73
CA ILE A 116 9.58 -6.85 3.42
C ILE A 116 10.43 -8.12 3.39
N ARG A 117 10.96 -8.48 2.20
CA ARG A 117 12.03 -9.48 2.11
C ARG A 117 13.24 -9.02 2.95
N GLY A 118 13.69 -9.87 3.87
CA GLY A 118 14.71 -9.52 4.88
C GLY A 118 14.13 -9.20 6.27
N GLY A 119 12.81 -9.07 6.39
CA GLY A 119 12.11 -9.02 7.68
C GLY A 119 11.84 -7.62 8.23
N LYS A 120 11.05 -7.58 9.30
CA LYS A 120 10.57 -6.34 9.95
C LYS A 120 11.71 -5.53 10.58
N ALA A 121 12.65 -6.19 11.25
CA ALA A 121 13.78 -5.54 11.91
C ALA A 121 14.63 -4.76 10.90
N LEU A 122 14.98 -5.38 9.77
CA LEU A 122 15.72 -4.74 8.67
C LEU A 122 14.95 -3.52 8.12
N PHE A 123 13.65 -3.66 7.89
CA PHE A 123 12.82 -2.53 7.43
C PHE A 123 12.94 -1.34 8.39
N PHE A 124 12.66 -1.54 9.67
CA PHE A 124 12.70 -0.45 10.65
C PHE A 124 14.13 -0.01 11.02
N GLN A 125 15.16 -0.79 10.73
CA GLN A 125 16.54 -0.31 10.83
C GLN A 125 16.82 0.77 9.78
N HIS A 126 16.29 0.59 8.57
CA HIS A 126 16.56 1.51 7.46
C HIS A 126 15.46 2.56 7.26
N TYR A 127 14.23 2.33 7.72
CA TYR A 127 13.08 3.20 7.47
C TYR A 127 13.26 4.59 8.10
N ARG A 128 13.18 5.61 7.24
CA ARG A 128 13.38 7.03 7.58
C ARG A 128 12.09 7.82 7.77
N GLY A 129 10.94 7.23 7.43
CA GLY A 129 9.64 7.86 7.60
C GLY A 129 9.11 7.77 9.04
N THR A 130 7.92 8.31 9.23
CA THR A 130 7.25 8.38 10.54
C THR A 130 6.82 6.99 11.00
N ARG A 131 7.13 6.67 12.26
CA ARG A 131 6.66 5.46 12.94
C ARG A 131 5.55 5.83 13.91
N VAL A 132 4.58 4.96 14.05
CA VAL A 132 3.46 5.13 14.97
C VAL A 132 3.18 3.82 15.70
N GLU A 133 2.69 3.92 16.93
CA GLU A 133 2.12 2.80 17.66
C GLU A 133 0.60 2.75 17.38
N ALA A 134 0.07 1.55 17.18
CA ALA A 134 -1.37 1.32 17.06
C ALA A 134 -1.78 0.06 17.82
N ASP A 135 -3.00 0.06 18.36
CA ASP A 135 -3.62 -1.14 18.93
C ASP A 135 -3.96 -2.15 17.81
N ASP A 136 -3.19 -3.24 17.75
CA ASP A 136 -3.31 -4.31 16.77
C ASP A 136 -4.12 -5.49 17.35
N GLY A 137 -5.34 -5.22 17.78
CA GLY A 137 -6.26 -6.20 18.36
C GLY A 137 -5.88 -6.61 19.79
N GLY A 138 -5.78 -5.62 20.68
CA GLY A 138 -5.40 -5.77 22.09
C GLY A 138 -3.89 -5.89 22.31
N LYS A 139 -3.08 -5.72 21.27
CA LYS A 139 -1.62 -5.84 21.31
C LYS A 139 -1.01 -4.66 20.55
N PRO A 140 -0.48 -3.64 21.24
CA PRO A 140 0.21 -2.55 20.56
C PRO A 140 1.37 -3.06 19.70
N ASP A 141 1.54 -2.48 18.52
CA ASP A 141 2.69 -2.73 17.65
C ASP A 141 3.14 -1.44 16.93
N THR A 142 4.40 -1.42 16.50
CA THR A 142 4.99 -0.33 15.72
C THR A 142 4.72 -0.52 14.23
N PHE A 143 4.25 0.54 13.59
CA PHE A 143 3.97 0.61 12.15
C PHE A 143 4.70 1.78 11.50
N ALA A 144 4.95 1.69 10.19
CA ALA A 144 5.24 2.84 9.35
C ALA A 144 3.93 3.55 9.00
N LEU A 145 3.85 4.85 9.24
CA LEU A 145 2.74 5.68 8.76
C LEU A 145 2.99 6.01 7.29
N ILE A 146 2.08 5.60 6.42
CA ILE A 146 2.09 5.99 5.01
C ILE A 146 1.42 7.35 4.87
N GLY A 147 0.20 7.51 5.39
CA GLY A 147 -0.57 8.75 5.26
C GLY A 147 -1.99 8.63 5.80
N THR A 148 -2.80 9.68 5.63
CA THR A 148 -4.22 9.72 6.02
C THR A 148 -5.10 9.86 4.78
N LEU A 149 -6.17 9.05 4.66
CA LEU A 149 -6.95 8.94 3.42
C LEU A 149 -7.79 10.17 3.06
N ASP A 150 -8.01 11.08 4.00
CA ASP A 150 -8.70 12.36 3.78
C ASP A 150 -7.74 13.52 3.48
N ASP A 151 -6.43 13.28 3.47
CA ASP A 151 -5.41 14.27 3.12
C ASP A 151 -5.25 14.36 1.60
N ALA A 152 -5.34 15.58 1.06
CA ALA A 152 -5.09 15.84 -0.36
C ALA A 152 -3.65 15.48 -0.79
N GLY A 153 -2.70 15.48 0.15
CA GLY A 153 -1.32 15.06 -0.07
C GLY A 153 -1.12 13.54 -0.09
N PHE A 154 -2.14 12.74 0.18
CA PHE A 154 -2.02 11.29 0.33
C PHE A 154 -1.35 10.57 -0.86
N PRO A 155 -1.64 10.88 -2.15
CA PRO A 155 -0.97 10.21 -3.26
C PRO A 155 0.55 10.42 -3.29
N GLN A 156 1.01 11.62 -2.90
CA GLN A 156 2.44 11.91 -2.77
C GLN A 156 3.06 11.11 -1.61
N GLN A 157 2.37 11.03 -0.47
CA GLN A 157 2.82 10.26 0.69
C GLN A 157 2.94 8.76 0.36
N MET A 158 1.97 8.21 -0.40
CA MET A 158 2.02 6.84 -0.92
C MET A 158 3.22 6.64 -1.85
N ARG A 159 3.45 7.56 -2.79
CA ARG A 159 4.63 7.54 -3.67
C ARG A 159 5.93 7.51 -2.86
N ASP A 160 6.04 8.37 -1.84
CA ASP A 160 7.25 8.47 -1.02
C ASP A 160 7.51 7.18 -0.24
N PHE A 161 6.45 6.54 0.25
CA PHE A 161 6.55 5.23 0.87
C PHE A 161 7.00 4.12 -0.10
N VAL A 162 6.49 4.10 -1.34
CA VAL A 162 6.95 3.14 -2.38
C VAL A 162 8.43 3.34 -2.69
N GLN A 163 8.89 4.59 -2.78
CA GLN A 163 10.30 4.91 -2.99
C GLN A 163 11.17 4.49 -1.80
N GLU A 164 10.66 4.64 -0.58
CA GLU A 164 11.36 4.21 0.62
C GLU A 164 11.52 2.68 0.66
N ILE A 165 10.51 1.92 0.22
CA ILE A 165 10.65 0.46 0.04
C ILE A 165 11.78 0.13 -0.95
N LEU A 166 11.83 0.80 -2.10
CA LEU A 166 12.89 0.59 -3.10
C LEU A 166 14.27 0.92 -2.54
N ARG A 167 14.40 2.05 -1.83
CA ARG A 167 15.66 2.47 -1.20
C ARG A 167 16.13 1.47 -0.14
N ILE A 168 15.23 0.98 0.71
CA ILE A 168 15.57 -0.04 1.72
C ILE A 168 16.02 -1.34 1.05
N LYS A 169 15.30 -1.80 0.02
CA LYS A 169 15.68 -2.99 -0.76
C LYS A 169 17.05 -2.85 -1.42
N ALA A 170 17.42 -1.65 -1.87
CA ALA A 170 18.73 -1.38 -2.47
C ALA A 170 19.86 -1.36 -1.43
N ALA A 171 19.59 -0.81 -0.23
CA ALA A 171 20.57 -0.70 0.86
C ALA A 171 20.81 -2.03 1.60
N ALA A 172 19.85 -2.95 1.56
CA ALA A 172 19.93 -4.25 2.22
C ALA A 172 20.45 -5.39 1.32
N LYS A 173 21.02 -5.06 0.16
CA LYS A 173 21.70 -6.01 -0.72
C LYS A 173 23.12 -6.30 -0.25
#